data_AF-A0A4Y9S0N2-F1
#
_entry.id   AF-A0A4Y9S0N2-F1
#
_cell.length_a   1.000
_cell.length_b   1.000
_cell.length_c   1.000
_cell.angle_alpha   90.00
_cell.angle_beta   90.00
_cell.angle_gamma   90.00
#
_symmetry.space_group_name_H-M   'P 1'
#
loop_
_entity.id
_entity.type
_entity.pdbx_description
1 polymer ?
#
loop_
_entity_poly.entity_id
_entity_poly.type
_entity_poly.pdbx_seq_one_letter_code
_entity_poly.pdbx_strand_id
1 'polypeptide(L)'
;MLMAATPIVAFAAPQDRFYERSFVLAANDRCGLFAPQLTAALTAAAYQARGAALRAGSNDRQLAETAQRARARAGSTPCGSADLKTVSGRVQTAFSGWSRVTKMEFPGERRRWSADRAAYARPTWRLMQATVTGASPVRFGVVGGMDRPDQLAAVVSWQGRSRPTGVRVVMRDHTVAPRPWLAHDLPPVAQRRAFWAAGVTSADAMLLSEGRPAGQAWLFPAAAADALSALDPREVFTVEFLFRDGSIARSTFEAGDFAAGRAFLAMGQV
;
A
#
# COMPACT_ATOMS: atom_id res chain seq x y z
N MET A 1 -14.35 42.06 29.80
CA MET A 1 -14.43 40.62 29.47
C MET A 1 -13.39 40.35 28.38
N LEU A 2 -12.17 39.94 28.78
CA LEU A 2 -11.11 39.57 27.84
C LEU A 2 -11.44 38.17 27.28
N MET A 3 -11.65 38.05 25.96
CA MET A 3 -11.66 36.76 25.29
C MET A 3 -10.21 36.36 25.00
N ALA A 4 -9.74 35.31 25.66
CA ALA A 4 -8.47 34.68 25.38
C ALA A 4 -8.54 33.94 24.03
N ALA A 5 -7.71 34.33 23.07
CA ALA A 5 -7.48 33.55 21.87
C ALA A 5 -6.66 32.31 22.25
N THR A 6 -7.29 31.14 22.29
CA THR A 6 -6.57 29.86 22.35
C THR A 6 -5.71 29.72 21.10
N PRO A 7 -4.39 29.46 21.23
CA PRO A 7 -3.54 29.24 20.07
C PRO A 7 -4.03 28.01 19.32
N ILE A 8 -4.48 28.21 18.08
CA ILE A 8 -4.67 27.13 17.13
C ILE A 8 -3.27 26.59 16.84
N VAL A 9 -2.92 25.45 17.43
CA VAL A 9 -1.76 24.68 16.97
C VAL A 9 -2.11 24.25 15.55
N ALA A 10 -1.59 24.98 14.56
CA ALA A 10 -1.71 24.61 13.17
C ALA A 10 -1.00 23.27 13.01
N PHE A 11 -1.76 22.17 12.98
CA PHE A 11 -1.22 20.90 12.55
C PHE A 11 -0.68 21.11 11.14
N ALA A 12 0.63 20.92 10.95
CA ALA A 12 1.27 21.03 9.65
C ALA A 12 0.42 20.29 8.60
N ALA A 13 0.13 20.96 7.48
CA ALA A 13 -0.77 20.42 6.48
C ALA A 13 -0.22 19.08 5.98
N PRO A 14 -1.06 18.12 5.54
CA PRO A 14 -0.58 16.84 5.01
C PRO A 14 0.49 16.97 3.91
N GLN A 15 0.44 18.05 3.13
CA GLN A 15 1.45 18.39 2.12
C GLN A 15 2.81 18.76 2.74
N ASP A 16 2.84 19.45 3.87
CA ASP A 16 4.09 19.81 4.59
C ASP A 16 4.79 18.55 5.09
N ARG A 17 4.03 17.63 5.69
CA ARG A 17 4.56 16.32 6.11
C ARG A 17 5.09 15.53 4.93
N PHE A 18 4.44 15.59 3.77
CA PHE A 18 4.92 14.94 2.57
C PHE A 18 6.22 15.56 2.04
N TYR A 19 6.32 16.89 2.07
CA TYR A 19 7.55 17.60 1.73
C TYR A 19 8.71 17.19 2.65
N GLU A 20 8.52 17.26 3.96
CA GLU A 20 9.55 16.92 4.96
C GLU A 20 10.08 15.50 4.76
N ARG A 21 9.18 14.52 4.60
CA ARG A 21 9.55 13.11 4.43
C ARG A 21 10.25 12.88 3.09
N SER A 22 9.79 13.55 2.02
CA SER A 22 10.44 13.50 0.71
C SER A 22 11.84 14.12 0.73
N PHE A 23 12.03 15.20 1.49
CA PHE A 23 13.33 15.86 1.67
C PHE A 23 14.30 14.92 2.40
N VAL A 24 13.86 14.33 3.52
CA VAL A 24 14.67 13.41 4.31
C VAL A 24 15.08 12.18 3.50
N LEU A 25 14.16 11.60 2.71
CA LEU A 25 14.47 10.48 1.82
C LEU A 25 15.49 10.87 0.74
N ALA A 26 15.27 11.99 0.04
CA ALA A 26 16.20 12.44 -0.99
C ALA A 26 17.59 12.79 -0.43
N ALA A 27 17.64 13.34 0.79
CA ALA A 27 18.90 13.61 1.48
C ALA A 27 19.59 12.31 1.91
N ASN A 28 18.84 11.31 2.37
CA ASN A 28 19.36 9.99 2.69
C ASN A 28 19.96 9.30 1.45
N ASP A 29 19.24 9.29 0.33
CA ASP A 29 19.68 8.62 -0.90
C ASP A 29 21.01 9.20 -1.41
N ARG A 30 21.22 10.50 -1.22
CA ARG A 30 22.46 11.17 -1.63
C ARG A 30 23.59 11.05 -0.60
N CYS A 31 23.28 11.11 0.69
CA CYS A 31 24.29 11.24 1.76
C CYS A 31 24.49 9.99 2.62
N GLY A 32 23.69 8.93 2.43
CA GLY A 32 23.77 7.69 3.22
C GLY A 32 23.50 7.92 4.72
N LEU A 33 22.40 8.61 5.04
CA LEU A 33 22.14 9.08 6.41
C LEU A 33 21.62 7.99 7.37
N PHE A 34 20.98 6.95 6.84
CA PHE A 34 20.22 5.96 7.62
C PHE A 34 20.48 4.53 7.16
N ALA A 35 20.30 3.59 8.09
CA ALA A 35 20.29 2.16 7.78
C ALA A 35 19.04 1.76 6.96
N PRO A 36 19.09 0.65 6.19
CA PRO A 36 18.00 0.25 5.29
C PRO A 36 16.63 0.13 5.96
N GLN A 37 16.56 -0.39 7.19
CA GLN A 37 15.30 -0.55 7.92
C GLN A 37 14.66 0.80 8.25
N LEU A 38 15.47 1.79 8.61
CA LEU A 38 15.00 3.15 8.88
C LEU A 38 14.59 3.86 7.57
N THR A 39 15.34 3.64 6.47
CA THR A 39 14.93 4.10 5.14
C THR A 39 13.57 3.53 4.74
N ALA A 40 13.33 2.24 4.93
CA ALA A 40 12.03 1.63 4.64
C ALA A 40 10.89 2.23 5.48
N ALA A 41 11.13 2.50 6.77
CA ALA A 41 10.16 3.17 7.64
C ALA A 41 9.85 4.60 7.17
N LEU A 42 10.87 5.35 6.73
CA LEU A 42 10.70 6.68 6.15
C LEU A 42 9.95 6.64 4.83
N THR A 43 10.21 5.64 3.98
CA THR A 43 9.46 5.41 2.74
C THR A 43 8.00 5.14 3.03
N ALA A 44 7.68 4.28 4.01
CA ALA A 44 6.32 4.02 4.44
C ALA A 44 5.63 5.30 4.94
N ALA A 45 6.31 6.08 5.78
CA ALA A 45 5.81 7.36 6.29
C ALA A 45 5.58 8.38 5.16
N ALA A 46 6.46 8.45 4.15
CA ALA A 46 6.32 9.32 3.00
C ALA A 46 5.09 8.94 2.17
N TYR A 47 4.87 7.65 1.91
CA TYR A 47 3.66 7.18 1.22
C TYR A 47 2.38 7.47 2.02
N GLN A 48 2.39 7.28 3.35
CA GLN A 48 1.25 7.66 4.20
C GLN A 48 0.96 9.17 4.11
N ALA A 49 2.00 10.01 4.09
CA ALA A 49 1.85 11.46 3.92
C ALA A 49 1.23 11.79 2.56
N ARG A 50 1.74 11.16 1.49
CA ARG A 50 1.21 11.33 0.14
C ARG A 50 -0.27 10.97 0.09
N GLY A 51 -0.64 9.81 0.62
CA GLY A 51 -2.03 9.34 0.63
C GLY A 51 -2.95 10.24 1.45
N ALA A 52 -2.49 10.70 2.63
CA ALA A 52 -3.22 11.67 3.42
C ALA A 52 -3.44 13.00 2.68
N ALA A 53 -2.43 13.49 1.95
CA ALA A 53 -2.56 14.71 1.16
C ALA A 53 -3.53 14.56 -0.02
N LEU A 54 -3.52 13.42 -0.72
CA LEU A 54 -4.49 13.12 -1.80
C LEU A 54 -5.92 13.06 -1.27
N ARG A 55 -6.14 12.37 -0.14
CA ARG A 55 -7.46 12.32 0.52
C ARG A 55 -7.91 13.68 1.06
N ALA A 56 -6.97 14.54 1.44
CA ALA A 56 -7.25 15.93 1.83
C ALA A 56 -7.49 16.89 0.64
N GLY A 57 -7.60 16.37 -0.60
CA GLY A 57 -7.96 17.17 -1.77
C GLY A 57 -6.77 17.62 -2.64
N SER A 58 -5.55 17.23 -2.30
CA SER A 58 -4.40 17.46 -3.20
C SER A 58 -4.55 16.62 -4.48
N ASN A 59 -3.88 17.05 -5.55
CA ASN A 59 -3.74 16.27 -6.78
C ASN A 59 -2.30 15.84 -7.05
N ASP A 60 -2.12 14.91 -7.98
CA ASP A 60 -0.80 14.34 -8.30
C ASP A 60 0.20 15.39 -8.78
N ARG A 61 -0.24 16.42 -9.52
CA ARG A 61 0.65 17.51 -9.96
C ARG A 61 1.23 18.27 -8.76
N GLN A 62 0.38 18.67 -7.82
CA GLN A 62 0.82 19.38 -6.60
C GLN A 62 1.80 18.53 -5.78
N LEU A 63 1.56 17.22 -5.67
CA LEU A 63 2.46 16.33 -4.93
C LEU A 63 3.76 16.07 -5.69
N ALA A 64 3.71 15.94 -7.02
CA ALA A 64 4.91 15.84 -7.85
C ALA A 64 5.79 17.09 -7.70
N GLU A 65 5.20 18.28 -7.76
CA GLU A 65 5.92 19.55 -7.52
C GLU A 65 6.48 19.62 -6.09
N THR A 66 5.72 19.17 -5.09
CA THR A 66 6.18 19.13 -3.70
C THR A 66 7.38 18.20 -3.52
N ALA A 67 7.34 17.01 -4.11
CA ALA A 67 8.46 16.07 -4.10
C ALA A 67 9.68 16.62 -4.88
N GLN A 68 9.46 17.31 -6.00
CA GLN A 68 10.53 17.96 -6.76
C GLN A 68 11.21 19.07 -5.95
N ARG A 69 10.44 19.95 -5.29
CA ARG A 69 11.00 20.97 -4.40
C ARG A 69 11.83 20.34 -3.27
N ALA A 70 11.31 19.28 -2.66
CA ALA A 70 12.01 18.55 -1.60
C ALA A 70 13.35 17.96 -2.08
N ARG A 71 13.36 17.34 -3.28
CA ARG A 71 14.58 16.81 -3.91
C ARG A 71 15.58 17.91 -4.27
N ALA A 72 15.12 19.04 -4.82
CA ALA A 72 15.98 20.18 -5.14
C ALA A 72 16.63 20.77 -3.87
N ARG A 73 15.86 20.88 -2.79
CA ARG A 73 16.39 21.31 -1.48
C ARG A 73 17.40 20.31 -0.92
N ALA A 74 17.13 19.01 -1.00
CA ALA A 74 18.09 17.98 -0.60
C ALA A 74 19.38 18.03 -1.43
N GLY A 75 19.27 18.24 -2.74
CA GLY A 75 20.40 18.35 -3.66
C GLY A 75 21.33 19.54 -3.38
N SER A 76 20.78 20.64 -2.87
CA SER A 76 21.53 21.86 -2.52
C SER A 76 22.02 21.91 -1.07
N THR A 77 21.48 21.09 -0.17
CA THR A 77 21.88 21.06 1.25
C THR A 77 23.20 20.30 1.39
N PRO A 78 24.30 20.80 1.97
CA PRO A 78 25.52 20.01 2.14
C PRO A 78 25.33 18.82 3.09
N CYS A 79 25.89 17.64 2.74
CA CYS A 79 25.76 16.42 3.57
C CYS A 79 26.32 16.60 5.00
N GLY A 80 27.32 17.47 5.16
CA GLY A 80 27.94 17.77 6.46
C GLY A 80 27.31 18.91 7.25
N SER A 81 26.22 19.52 6.77
CA SER A 81 25.62 20.72 7.39
C SER A 81 25.06 20.43 8.79
N ALA A 82 25.14 21.41 9.70
CA ALA A 82 24.61 21.29 11.06
C ALA A 82 23.09 21.05 11.07
N ASP A 83 22.37 21.69 10.15
CA ASP A 83 20.93 21.51 9.97
C ASP A 83 20.59 20.06 9.60
N LEU A 84 21.31 19.49 8.62
CA LEU A 84 21.03 18.12 8.20
C LEU A 84 21.34 17.12 9.31
N LYS A 85 22.41 17.32 10.08
CA LYS A 85 22.72 16.51 11.27
C LYS A 85 21.61 16.59 12.32
N THR A 86 21.04 17.79 12.53
CA THR A 86 19.92 17.98 13.46
C THR A 86 18.67 17.23 12.99
N VAL A 87 18.34 17.35 11.70
CA VAL A 87 17.20 16.65 11.10
C VAL A 87 17.39 15.14 11.16
N SER A 88 18.57 14.62 10.80
CA SER A 88 18.84 13.19 10.83
C SER A 88 18.77 12.62 12.25
N GLY A 89 19.31 13.34 13.25
CA GLY A 89 19.21 12.93 14.65
C GLY A 89 17.76 12.86 15.14
N ARG A 90 16.93 13.85 14.81
CA ARG A 90 15.48 13.83 15.15
C ARG A 90 14.76 12.65 14.49
N VAL A 91 15.06 12.36 13.23
CA VAL A 91 14.48 11.24 12.50
C VAL A 91 14.86 9.90 13.14
N GLN A 92 16.13 9.69 13.47
CA GLN A 92 16.59 8.48 14.15
C GLN A 92 15.86 8.27 15.49
N THR A 93 15.72 9.32 16.29
CA THR A 93 14.98 9.26 17.56
C THR A 93 13.51 8.95 17.33
N ALA A 94 12.82 9.68 16.44
CA ALA A 94 11.39 9.52 16.20
C ALA A 94 11.01 8.14 15.64
N PHE A 95 11.91 7.52 14.87
CA PHE A 95 11.66 6.23 14.23
C PHE A 95 12.33 5.05 14.95
N SER A 96 13.06 5.27 16.05
CA SER A 96 13.63 4.20 16.87
C SER A 96 12.57 3.16 17.31
N GLY A 97 11.36 3.62 17.65
CA GLY A 97 10.24 2.78 18.02
C GLY A 97 9.58 2.01 16.87
N TRP A 98 9.71 2.48 15.62
CA TRP A 98 9.10 1.84 14.45
C TRP A 98 9.65 0.44 14.19
N SER A 99 10.93 0.22 14.51
CA SER A 99 11.58 -1.09 14.37
C SER A 99 10.80 -2.22 15.05
N ARG A 100 10.14 -1.93 16.19
CA ARG A 100 9.39 -2.91 17.00
C ARG A 100 7.92 -3.03 16.62
N VAL A 101 7.41 -2.16 15.75
CA VAL A 101 5.99 -2.18 15.37
C VAL A 101 5.74 -3.35 14.43
N THR A 102 5.14 -4.43 14.94
CA THR A 102 4.90 -5.64 14.14
C THR A 102 3.68 -5.51 13.24
N LYS A 103 2.62 -4.84 13.69
CA LYS A 103 1.36 -4.69 12.95
C LYS A 103 0.98 -3.23 12.77
N MET A 104 0.42 -2.91 11.60
CA MET A 104 -0.04 -1.56 11.29
C MET A 104 -1.20 -1.57 10.30
N GLU A 105 -2.14 -0.65 10.47
CA GLU A 105 -3.22 -0.42 9.52
C GLU A 105 -2.88 0.76 8.61
N PHE A 106 -3.10 0.59 7.32
CA PHE A 106 -2.91 1.60 6.28
C PHE A 106 -4.26 2.02 5.70
N PRO A 107 -4.58 3.33 5.66
CA PRO A 107 -5.90 3.78 5.23
C PRO A 107 -6.23 3.47 3.77
N GLY A 108 -7.49 3.16 3.51
CA GLY A 108 -8.20 3.41 2.24
C GLY A 108 -9.36 4.38 2.49
N GLU A 109 -10.29 4.50 1.54
CA GLU A 109 -11.48 5.35 1.69
C GLU A 109 -12.50 4.72 2.64
N ARG A 110 -12.81 3.43 2.45
CA ARG A 110 -13.76 2.67 3.28
C ARG A 110 -13.13 1.43 3.88
N ARG A 111 -12.06 0.90 3.28
CA ARG A 111 -11.36 -0.31 3.75
C ARG A 111 -9.92 0.02 4.07
N ARG A 112 -9.40 -0.64 5.10
CA ARG A 112 -8.00 -0.52 5.50
C ARG A 112 -7.21 -1.72 5.01
N TRP A 113 -5.92 -1.50 4.82
CA TRP A 113 -4.95 -2.54 4.62
C TRP A 113 -4.30 -2.90 5.95
N SER A 114 -4.44 -4.16 6.36
CA SER A 114 -3.79 -4.68 7.55
C SER A 114 -2.42 -5.22 7.19
N ALA A 115 -1.36 -4.69 7.80
CA ALA A 115 0.01 -5.13 7.59
C ALA A 115 0.56 -5.85 8.83
N ASP A 116 1.31 -6.93 8.59
CA ASP A 116 1.93 -7.78 9.61
C ASP A 116 3.36 -8.15 9.20
N ARG A 117 4.32 -7.82 10.08
CA ARG A 117 5.75 -8.11 9.94
C ARG A 117 6.20 -9.22 10.88
N ALA A 118 5.34 -9.83 11.66
CA ALA A 118 5.78 -10.93 12.51
C ALA A 118 6.33 -12.08 11.67
N ALA A 119 7.41 -12.69 12.16
CA ALA A 119 8.05 -13.84 11.53
C ALA A 119 7.21 -15.12 11.76
N TYR A 120 6.49 -15.56 10.71
CA TYR A 120 5.72 -16.81 10.75
C TYR A 120 6.38 -17.89 9.88
N ALA A 121 6.44 -19.11 10.41
CA ALA A 121 6.93 -20.28 9.68
C ALA A 121 5.98 -20.71 8.55
N ARG A 122 4.66 -20.50 8.73
CA ARG A 122 3.65 -20.79 7.72
C ARG A 122 3.30 -19.55 6.90
N PRO A 123 2.86 -19.71 5.64
CA PRO A 123 2.38 -18.58 4.84
C PRO A 123 1.26 -17.83 5.56
N THR A 124 1.45 -16.53 5.76
CA THR A 124 0.45 -15.65 6.37
C THR A 124 0.18 -14.44 5.47
N TRP A 125 -0.88 -13.71 5.78
CA TRP A 125 -1.09 -12.37 5.25
C TRP A 125 -0.07 -11.42 5.85
N ARG A 126 0.82 -10.89 5.01
CA ARG A 126 1.72 -9.80 5.41
C ARG A 126 1.10 -8.44 5.12
N LEU A 127 0.27 -8.33 4.08
CA LEU A 127 -0.53 -7.14 3.79
C LEU A 127 -1.86 -7.60 3.22
N MET A 128 -3.00 -7.18 3.78
CA MET A 128 -4.29 -7.73 3.37
C MET A 128 -5.43 -6.74 3.46
N GLN A 129 -6.31 -6.82 2.47
CA GLN A 129 -7.65 -6.26 2.51
C GLN A 129 -8.66 -7.39 2.29
N ALA A 130 -9.80 -7.32 2.98
CA ALA A 130 -10.86 -8.31 2.90
C ALA A 130 -12.16 -7.70 2.37
N THR A 131 -12.93 -8.53 1.68
CA THR A 131 -14.23 -8.18 1.11
C THR A 131 -15.01 -9.48 0.84
N VAL A 132 -16.10 -9.38 0.10
CA VAL A 132 -16.93 -10.52 -0.31
C VAL A 132 -17.27 -10.41 -1.80
N THR A 133 -17.64 -11.54 -2.39
CA THR A 133 -18.33 -11.61 -3.68
C THR A 133 -19.53 -12.55 -3.52
N GLY A 134 -20.74 -11.98 -3.56
CA GLY A 134 -21.92 -12.66 -3.03
C GLY A 134 -21.71 -13.08 -1.57
N ALA A 135 -21.88 -14.38 -1.28
CA ALA A 135 -21.65 -14.97 0.04
C ALA A 135 -20.21 -15.49 0.26
N SER A 136 -19.33 -15.38 -0.75
CA SER A 136 -17.97 -15.92 -0.72
C SER A 136 -17.00 -14.87 -0.17
N PRO A 137 -16.31 -15.11 0.95
CA PRO A 137 -15.25 -14.22 1.43
C PRO A 137 -14.07 -14.21 0.46
N VAL A 138 -13.57 -13.01 0.17
CA VAL A 138 -12.38 -12.80 -0.65
C VAL A 138 -11.38 -11.96 0.14
N ARG A 139 -10.13 -12.42 0.16
CA ARG A 139 -9.01 -11.66 0.69
C ARG A 139 -7.96 -11.48 -0.38
N PHE A 140 -7.33 -10.32 -0.37
CA PHE A 140 -6.35 -9.96 -1.35
C PHE A 140 -5.20 -9.19 -0.72
N GLY A 141 -3.99 -9.45 -1.20
CA GLY A 141 -2.80 -8.72 -0.77
C GLY A 141 -1.54 -9.56 -0.84
N VAL A 142 -0.56 -9.22 -0.01
CA VAL A 142 0.75 -9.88 0.01
C VAL A 142 0.73 -11.02 1.02
N VAL A 143 1.10 -12.21 0.57
CA VAL A 143 1.37 -13.38 1.40
C VAL A 143 2.87 -13.62 1.49
N GLY A 144 3.34 -14.11 2.62
CA GLY A 144 4.75 -14.43 2.85
C GLY A 144 4.97 -15.18 4.15
N GLY A 145 6.23 -15.50 4.45
CA GLY A 145 6.67 -16.18 5.66
C GLY A 145 8.19 -16.09 5.80
N MET A 146 8.80 -16.69 6.82
CA MET A 146 10.25 -16.62 7.03
C MET A 146 11.06 -17.11 5.83
N ASP A 147 10.66 -18.23 5.21
CA ASP A 147 11.38 -18.86 4.10
C ASP A 147 10.66 -18.72 2.77
N ARG A 148 9.73 -17.76 2.65
CA ARG A 148 8.95 -17.55 1.43
C ARG A 148 8.97 -16.10 0.99
N PRO A 149 9.30 -15.84 -0.29
CA PRO A 149 9.26 -14.48 -0.80
C PRO A 149 7.83 -13.96 -0.78
N ASP A 150 7.72 -12.65 -0.61
CA ASP A 150 6.45 -11.95 -0.67
C ASP A 150 5.83 -12.11 -2.06
N GLN A 151 4.57 -12.56 -2.09
CA GLN A 151 3.83 -12.76 -3.32
C GLN A 151 2.44 -12.18 -3.21
N LEU A 152 1.96 -11.57 -4.28
CA LEU A 152 0.59 -11.07 -4.34
C LEU A 152 -0.37 -12.24 -4.55
N ALA A 153 -1.44 -12.30 -3.77
CA ALA A 153 -2.42 -13.38 -3.83
C ALA A 153 -3.86 -12.90 -3.63
N ALA A 154 -4.80 -13.64 -4.22
CA ALA A 154 -6.22 -13.61 -3.88
C ALA A 154 -6.59 -14.96 -3.26
N VAL A 155 -7.16 -14.95 -2.06
CA VAL A 155 -7.72 -16.15 -1.44
C VAL A 155 -9.22 -16.03 -1.41
N VAL A 156 -9.90 -17.07 -1.90
CA VAL A 156 -11.36 -17.14 -1.90
C VAL A 156 -11.85 -18.45 -1.31
N SER A 157 -12.78 -18.34 -0.37
CA SER A 157 -13.55 -19.48 0.14
C SER A 157 -14.91 -19.49 -0.58
N TRP A 158 -14.93 -20.12 -1.76
CA TRP A 158 -16.10 -20.07 -2.64
C TRP A 158 -17.29 -20.83 -2.06
N GLN A 159 -18.46 -20.19 -2.05
CA GLN A 159 -19.73 -20.82 -1.70
C GLN A 159 -20.39 -21.48 -2.91
N GLY A 160 -20.95 -22.68 -2.72
CA GLY A 160 -21.57 -23.47 -3.79
C GLY A 160 -20.60 -24.43 -4.48
N ARG A 161 -21.05 -25.10 -5.56
CA ARG A 161 -20.29 -26.15 -6.26
C ARG A 161 -19.37 -25.62 -7.35
N SER A 162 -19.75 -24.54 -8.03
CA SER A 162 -18.92 -23.94 -9.09
C SER A 162 -17.60 -23.43 -8.51
N ARG A 163 -16.50 -23.64 -9.23
CA ARG A 163 -15.17 -23.12 -8.88
C ARG A 163 -14.68 -22.21 -10.00
N PRO A 164 -14.04 -21.08 -9.67
CA PRO A 164 -13.38 -20.27 -10.67
C PRO A 164 -12.34 -21.10 -11.43
N THR A 165 -12.32 -20.97 -12.76
CA THR A 165 -11.33 -21.58 -13.64
C THR A 165 -10.17 -20.64 -13.93
N GLY A 166 -10.34 -19.34 -13.68
CA GLY A 166 -9.30 -18.34 -13.78
C GLY A 166 -9.61 -17.14 -12.88
N VAL A 167 -8.55 -16.42 -12.50
CA VAL A 167 -8.67 -15.19 -11.72
C VAL A 167 -7.75 -14.15 -12.30
N ARG A 168 -8.22 -12.91 -12.38
CA ARG A 168 -7.42 -11.75 -12.79
C ARG A 168 -7.66 -10.56 -11.87
N VAL A 169 -6.62 -9.78 -11.64
CA VAL A 169 -6.73 -8.45 -11.05
C VAL A 169 -6.90 -7.45 -12.19
N VAL A 170 -7.91 -6.59 -12.10
CA VAL A 170 -8.18 -5.54 -13.09
C VAL A 170 -8.12 -4.19 -12.41
N MET A 171 -7.38 -3.26 -12.99
CA MET A 171 -7.16 -1.90 -12.47
C MET A 171 -6.96 -0.91 -13.62
N ARG A 172 -6.88 0.39 -13.32
CA ARG A 172 -6.47 1.41 -14.30
C ARG A 172 -5.07 1.12 -14.83
N ASP A 173 -4.89 1.23 -16.15
CA ASP A 173 -3.57 1.27 -16.76
C ASP A 173 -3.04 2.71 -16.75
N HIS A 174 -2.13 3.02 -15.82
CA HIS A 174 -1.56 4.36 -15.71
C HIS A 174 -0.70 4.78 -16.92
N THR A 175 -0.27 3.82 -17.75
CA THR A 175 0.50 4.10 -18.97
C THR A 175 -0.40 4.54 -20.13
N VAL A 176 -1.69 4.20 -20.07
CA VAL A 176 -2.71 4.58 -21.07
C VAL A 176 -3.57 5.74 -20.57
N ALA A 177 -3.94 5.72 -19.29
CA ALA A 177 -4.72 6.76 -18.62
C ALA A 177 -3.92 7.30 -17.43
N PRO A 178 -3.06 8.33 -17.62
CA PRO A 178 -2.15 8.81 -16.57
C PRO A 178 -2.87 9.45 -15.38
N ARG A 179 -4.05 10.05 -15.61
CA ARG A 179 -4.86 10.67 -14.56
C ARG A 179 -5.56 9.59 -13.73
N PRO A 180 -5.68 9.78 -12.40
CA PRO A 180 -6.39 8.83 -11.56
C PRO A 180 -7.88 8.79 -11.91
N TRP A 181 -8.47 7.60 -11.82
CA TRP A 181 -9.90 7.38 -11.97
C TRP A 181 -10.57 7.40 -10.60
N LEU A 182 -11.04 8.59 -10.20
CA LEU A 182 -11.57 8.83 -8.85
C LEU A 182 -13.06 8.48 -8.68
N ALA A 183 -13.63 7.72 -9.62
CA ALA A 183 -14.95 7.13 -9.40
C ALA A 183 -14.82 5.82 -8.60
N HIS A 184 -15.91 5.41 -7.93
CA HIS A 184 -15.93 4.21 -7.09
C HIS A 184 -16.03 2.89 -7.89
N ASP A 185 -15.66 2.90 -9.17
CA ASP A 185 -15.69 1.77 -10.09
C ASP A 185 -14.42 1.74 -10.98
N LEU A 186 -14.33 0.77 -11.89
CA LEU A 186 -13.22 0.71 -12.83
C LEU A 186 -13.41 1.72 -13.99
N PRO A 187 -12.33 2.32 -14.51
CA PRO A 187 -12.39 3.18 -15.70
C PRO A 187 -12.92 2.44 -16.92
N PRO A 188 -13.22 3.08 -18.07
CA PRO A 188 -13.61 2.38 -19.30
C PRO A 188 -12.63 1.27 -19.70
N VAL A 189 -13.11 0.21 -20.38
CA VAL A 189 -12.31 -0.99 -20.69
C VAL A 189 -10.98 -0.68 -21.37
N ALA A 190 -10.96 0.29 -22.30
CA ALA A 190 -9.75 0.71 -23.01
C ALA A 190 -8.66 1.32 -22.11
N GLN A 191 -9.00 1.70 -20.87
CA GLN A 191 -8.10 2.29 -19.88
C GLN A 191 -7.73 1.31 -18.77
N ARG A 192 -8.11 0.02 -18.89
CA ARG A 192 -7.84 -1.02 -17.90
C ARG A 192 -6.64 -1.85 -18.31
N ARG A 193 -5.90 -2.32 -17.31
CA ARG A 193 -4.97 -3.44 -17.45
C ARG A 193 -5.43 -4.58 -16.55
N ALA A 194 -5.20 -5.81 -17.03
CA ALA A 194 -5.48 -7.02 -16.28
C ALA A 194 -4.20 -7.84 -16.06
N PHE A 195 -4.06 -8.38 -14.86
CA PHE A 195 -3.00 -9.32 -14.49
C PHE A 195 -3.63 -10.65 -14.12
N TRP A 196 -3.35 -11.70 -14.90
CA TRP A 196 -3.82 -13.04 -14.61
C TRP A 196 -3.05 -13.67 -13.46
N ALA A 197 -3.73 -14.50 -12.68
CA ALA A 197 -3.07 -15.38 -11.74
C ALA A 197 -2.17 -16.36 -12.49
N ALA A 198 -0.93 -16.52 -12.03
CA ALA A 198 0.06 -17.44 -12.57
C ALA A 198 -0.17 -18.88 -12.11
N GLY A 199 -0.93 -19.08 -11.04
CA GLY A 199 -1.23 -20.41 -10.51
C GLY A 199 -2.27 -20.39 -9.41
N VAL A 200 -2.78 -21.56 -9.07
CA VAL A 200 -3.74 -21.79 -8.00
C VAL A 200 -3.32 -22.96 -7.13
N THR A 201 -3.48 -22.82 -5.82
CA THR A 201 -3.29 -23.89 -4.85
C THR A 201 -4.44 -23.90 -3.85
N SER A 202 -4.54 -24.97 -3.05
CA SER A 202 -5.28 -24.89 -1.79
C SER A 202 -4.65 -23.83 -0.89
N ALA A 203 -5.49 -23.00 -0.26
CA ALA A 203 -5.02 -21.98 0.66
C ALA A 203 -4.64 -22.60 2.01
N ASP A 204 -3.54 -22.12 2.59
CA ASP A 204 -3.18 -22.45 3.98
C ASP A 204 -4.25 -21.92 4.94
N ALA A 205 -4.47 -22.64 6.05
CA ALA A 205 -5.46 -22.27 7.06
C ALA A 205 -5.25 -20.85 7.60
N MET A 206 -4.01 -20.38 7.72
CA MET A 206 -3.71 -19.01 8.17
C MET A 206 -4.15 -17.93 7.18
N LEU A 207 -4.41 -18.29 5.92
CA LEU A 207 -4.89 -17.36 4.90
C LEU A 207 -6.43 -17.31 4.82
N LEU A 208 -7.11 -18.33 5.34
CA LEU A 208 -8.56 -18.53 5.23
C LEU A 208 -9.37 -17.60 6.12
N SER A 209 -10.56 -17.23 5.64
CA SER A 209 -11.51 -16.47 6.45
C SER A 209 -11.93 -17.22 7.69
N GLU A 210 -12.20 -16.48 8.76
CA GLU A 210 -12.60 -17.08 10.04
C GLU A 210 -13.80 -18.01 9.82
N GLY A 211 -13.74 -19.20 10.41
CA GLY A 211 -14.74 -20.24 10.25
C GLY A 211 -14.82 -20.87 8.85
N ARG A 212 -13.87 -20.62 7.95
CA ARG A 212 -13.82 -21.28 6.63
C ARG A 212 -12.87 -22.48 6.64
N PRO A 213 -13.34 -23.69 6.28
CA PRO A 213 -12.51 -24.89 6.31
C PRO A 213 -11.61 -25.04 5.09
N ALA A 214 -11.90 -24.33 3.99
CA ALA A 214 -11.15 -24.44 2.74
C ALA A 214 -11.25 -23.16 1.90
N GLY A 215 -10.33 -23.04 0.95
CA GLY A 215 -10.28 -21.94 -0.03
C GLY A 215 -9.19 -22.17 -1.07
N GLN A 216 -9.24 -21.40 -2.15
CA GLN A 216 -8.22 -21.39 -3.20
C GLN A 216 -7.37 -20.14 -3.08
N ALA A 217 -6.05 -20.29 -3.12
CA ALA A 217 -5.08 -19.20 -3.22
C ALA A 217 -4.61 -19.06 -4.67
N TRP A 218 -4.84 -17.88 -5.24
CA TRP A 218 -4.47 -17.53 -6.60
C TRP A 218 -3.29 -16.55 -6.56
N LEU A 219 -2.16 -16.93 -7.14
CA LEU A 219 -0.91 -16.19 -7.04
C LEU A 219 -0.72 -15.29 -8.27
N PHE A 220 -0.32 -14.04 -8.08
CA PHE A 220 -0.14 -13.06 -9.15
C PHE A 220 1.34 -12.72 -9.37
N PRO A 221 1.71 -12.28 -10.59
CA PRO A 221 3.06 -11.81 -10.87
C PRO A 221 3.39 -10.55 -10.08
N ALA A 222 4.68 -10.33 -9.78
CA ALA A 222 5.17 -9.14 -9.06
C ALA A 222 4.73 -7.82 -9.72
N ALA A 223 4.69 -7.79 -11.07
CA ALA A 223 4.22 -6.65 -11.84
C ALA A 223 2.79 -6.20 -11.48
N ALA A 224 1.93 -7.10 -10.98
CA ALA A 224 0.60 -6.73 -10.51
C ALA A 224 0.65 -5.92 -9.20
N ALA A 225 1.58 -6.27 -8.30
CA ALA A 225 1.79 -5.52 -7.05
C ALA A 225 2.42 -4.15 -7.33
N ASP A 226 3.34 -4.07 -8.29
CA ASP A 226 3.95 -2.80 -8.70
C ASP A 226 2.93 -1.89 -9.39
N ALA A 227 2.10 -2.43 -10.28
CA ALA A 227 1.00 -1.68 -10.89
C ALA A 227 -0.02 -1.18 -9.84
N LEU A 228 -0.37 -2.01 -8.86
CA LEU A 228 -1.25 -1.60 -7.76
C LEU A 228 -0.61 -0.50 -6.90
N SER A 229 0.70 -0.58 -6.64
CA SER A 229 1.43 0.45 -5.88
C SER A 229 1.48 1.81 -6.59
N ALA A 230 1.27 1.83 -7.91
CA ALA A 230 1.28 3.04 -8.73
C ALA A 230 -0.09 3.74 -8.82
N LEU A 231 -1.16 3.11 -8.33
CA LEU A 231 -2.48 3.73 -8.30
C LEU A 231 -2.53 4.91 -7.31
N ASP A 232 -3.44 5.85 -7.55
CA ASP A 232 -3.85 6.81 -6.53
C ASP A 232 -4.62 6.03 -5.44
N PRO A 233 -4.33 6.27 -4.14
CA PRO A 233 -4.95 5.56 -3.02
C PRO A 233 -6.48 5.70 -2.95
N ARG A 234 -7.06 6.65 -3.66
CA ARG A 234 -8.52 6.84 -3.76
C ARG A 234 -9.16 5.97 -4.86
N GLU A 235 -8.36 5.31 -5.68
CA GLU A 235 -8.88 4.46 -6.75
C GLU A 235 -9.28 3.09 -6.22
N VAL A 236 -10.11 2.41 -7.01
CA VAL A 236 -10.47 1.01 -6.80
C VAL A 236 -9.82 0.11 -7.83
N PHE A 237 -9.66 -1.16 -7.46
CA PHE A 237 -9.34 -2.25 -8.38
C PHE A 237 -10.26 -3.43 -8.09
N THR A 238 -10.26 -4.41 -8.97
CA THR A 238 -11.14 -5.57 -8.81
C THR A 238 -10.37 -6.86 -8.98
N VAL A 239 -10.79 -7.87 -8.23
CA VAL A 239 -10.45 -9.26 -8.49
C VAL A 239 -11.64 -9.90 -9.19
N GLU A 240 -11.43 -10.37 -10.41
CA GLU A 240 -12.44 -11.01 -11.24
C GLU A 240 -12.19 -12.52 -11.28
N PHE A 241 -13.22 -13.28 -10.91
CA PHE A 241 -13.26 -14.73 -10.91
C PHE A 241 -14.06 -15.20 -12.13
N LEU A 242 -13.43 -15.95 -13.01
CA LEU A 242 -14.03 -16.45 -14.24
C LEU A 242 -14.47 -17.89 -14.05
N PHE A 243 -15.63 -18.25 -14.58
CA PHE A 243 -16.20 -19.58 -14.50
C PHE A 243 -16.28 -20.25 -15.86
N ARG A 244 -16.45 -21.58 -15.86
CA ARG A 244 -16.54 -22.39 -17.09
C ARG A 244 -17.72 -21.97 -17.99
N ASP A 245 -18.80 -21.48 -17.41
CA ASP A 245 -19.99 -20.99 -18.12
C ASP A 245 -19.81 -19.57 -18.71
N GLY A 246 -18.61 -18.98 -18.59
CA GLY A 246 -18.31 -17.64 -19.06
C GLY A 246 -18.76 -16.53 -18.11
N SER A 247 -19.44 -16.85 -17.00
CA SER A 247 -19.80 -15.86 -16.01
C SER A 247 -18.57 -15.32 -15.27
N ILE A 248 -18.67 -14.07 -14.82
CA ILE A 248 -17.61 -13.39 -14.07
C ILE A 248 -18.19 -12.88 -12.76
N ALA A 249 -17.66 -13.35 -11.64
CA ALA A 249 -17.91 -12.76 -10.35
C ALA A 249 -16.82 -11.76 -10.01
N ARG A 250 -17.22 -10.58 -9.51
CA ARG A 250 -16.30 -9.48 -9.21
C ARG A 250 -16.26 -9.22 -7.71
N SER A 251 -15.07 -8.89 -7.23
CA SER A 251 -14.89 -8.34 -5.90
C SER A 251 -14.06 -7.07 -5.98
N THR A 252 -14.59 -5.97 -5.43
CA THR A 252 -13.96 -4.64 -5.48
C THR A 252 -13.16 -4.39 -4.22
N PHE A 253 -11.96 -3.85 -4.42
CA PHE A 253 -11.00 -3.46 -3.39
C PHE A 253 -10.57 -2.01 -3.61
N GLU A 254 -10.08 -1.39 -2.56
CA GLU A 254 -9.49 -0.04 -2.63
C GLU A 254 -7.98 -0.15 -2.75
N ALA A 255 -7.39 0.66 -3.65
CA ALA A 255 -5.94 0.78 -3.75
C ALA A 255 -5.36 1.20 -2.39
N GLY A 256 -5.94 2.25 -1.78
CA GLY A 256 -5.54 2.75 -0.46
C GLY A 256 -4.04 2.98 -0.36
N ASP A 257 -3.54 2.99 0.86
CA ASP A 257 -2.11 3.15 1.15
C ASP A 257 -1.35 1.81 1.00
N PHE A 258 -1.69 0.99 -0.01
CA PHE A 258 -1.02 -0.30 -0.30
C PHE A 258 0.50 -0.15 -0.47
N ALA A 259 0.94 0.89 -1.19
CA ALA A 259 2.36 1.19 -1.36
C ALA A 259 3.06 1.50 -0.01
N ALA A 260 2.38 2.19 0.90
CA ALA A 260 2.90 2.42 2.24
C ALA A 260 2.98 1.12 3.05
N GLY A 261 1.97 0.26 2.94
CA GLY A 261 1.97 -1.07 3.52
C GLY A 261 3.15 -1.93 3.04
N ARG A 262 3.41 -1.96 1.73
CA ARG A 262 4.59 -2.66 1.17
C ARG A 262 5.90 -2.09 1.68
N ALA A 263 6.03 -0.77 1.78
CA ALA A 263 7.23 -0.13 2.32
C ALA A 263 7.44 -0.48 3.81
N PHE A 264 6.35 -0.61 4.58
CA PHE A 264 6.42 -1.09 5.95
C PHE A 264 6.91 -2.54 6.02
N LEU A 265 6.42 -3.44 5.15
CA LEU A 265 6.93 -4.81 5.08
C LEU A 265 8.42 -4.90 4.74
N ALA A 266 8.92 -3.96 3.92
CA ALA A 266 10.33 -3.88 3.56
C ALA A 266 11.26 -3.50 4.73
N MET A 267 10.72 -3.10 5.88
CA MET A 267 11.49 -2.94 7.12
C MET A 267 12.01 -4.28 7.68
N GLY A 268 11.57 -5.41 7.12
CA GLY A 268 11.93 -6.75 7.56
C GLY A 268 10.92 -7.34 8.55
N GLN A 269 11.10 -8.62 8.84
CA GLN A 269 10.32 -9.31 9.85
C GLN A 269 10.84 -9.01 11.26
N VAL A 270 9.98 -9.18 12.27
CA VAL A 270 10.28 -9.02 13.69
C VAL A 270 9.97 -10.32 14.43
#